data_AF-A0A964F0A9-F1
#
_entry.id   AF-A0A964F0A9-F1
#
_cell.length_a   1.000
_cell.length_b   1.000
_cell.length_c   1.000
_cell.angle_alpha   90.00
_cell.angle_beta   90.00
_cell.angle_gamma   90.00
#
_symmetry.space_group_name_H-M   'P 1'
#
loop_
_entity.id
_entity.type
_entity.pdbx_description
1 polymer ?
#
loop_
_entity_poly.entity_id
_entity_poly.type
_entity_poly.pdbx_seq_one_letter_code
_entity_poly.pdbx_strand_id
1 'polypeptide(L)'
;MEATAFVDRVFQHLPGTPVSRFTFSSWSHGGRPTAEGFGLLPVGPVDADGVIARVMDVDHYVGNVAHVDACRSIADARFQPPQAVRFYQLINLPVLGGLHNELVLTDGGTRDGWRFAYWGMLGPETQALSGRTAARSAYNVGAWLAKDGVVGYALSSAPSKDDVGRLKFAAMTRGADAAAPKVVKDNIEGMVRWARRAGA
;
A
#
# COMPACT_ATOMS: atom_id res chain seq x y z
N MET A 1 3.68 -11.52 10.57
CA MET A 1 2.75 -11.32 11.71
C MET A 1 2.10 -9.94 11.68
N GLU A 2 2.86 -8.85 11.60
CA GLU A 2 2.28 -7.49 11.61
C GLU A 2 1.33 -7.20 10.44
N ALA A 3 1.72 -7.55 9.20
CA ALA A 3 0.89 -7.33 8.03
C ALA A 3 -0.44 -8.10 8.07
N THR A 4 -0.42 -9.36 8.53
CA THR A 4 -1.64 -10.17 8.70
C THR A 4 -2.56 -9.56 9.75
N ALA A 5 -2.02 -9.12 10.91
CA ALA A 5 -2.82 -8.46 11.93
C ALA A 5 -3.41 -7.12 11.43
N PHE A 6 -2.70 -6.40 10.57
CA PHE A 6 -3.23 -5.21 9.91
C PHE A 6 -4.39 -5.55 8.96
N VAL A 7 -4.24 -6.60 8.15
CA VAL A 7 -5.32 -7.09 7.27
C VAL A 7 -6.55 -7.46 8.10
N ASP A 8 -6.40 -8.16 9.22
CA ASP A 8 -7.54 -8.49 10.09
C ASP A 8 -8.30 -7.25 10.55
N ARG A 9 -7.58 -6.18 10.93
CA ARG A 9 -8.20 -4.90 11.30
C ARG A 9 -8.88 -4.23 10.12
N VAL A 10 -8.27 -4.25 8.92
CA VAL A 10 -8.91 -3.74 7.71
C VAL A 10 -10.24 -4.44 7.46
N PHE A 11 -10.28 -5.78 7.52
CA PHE A 11 -11.50 -6.56 7.34
C PHE A 11 -12.55 -6.26 8.41
N GLN A 12 -12.15 -6.03 9.67
CA GLN A 12 -13.05 -5.61 10.75
C GLN A 12 -13.69 -4.23 10.49
N HIS A 13 -13.01 -3.36 9.75
CA HIS A 13 -13.51 -2.01 9.44
C HIS A 13 -14.22 -1.92 8.09
N LEU A 14 -14.27 -2.98 7.28
CA LEU A 14 -14.99 -2.96 6.01
C LEU A 14 -16.49 -2.68 6.23
N PRO A 15 -17.12 -1.83 5.39
CA PRO A 15 -18.54 -1.57 5.52
C PRO A 15 -19.35 -2.83 5.19
N GLY A 16 -20.38 -3.10 6.00
CA GLY A 16 -21.34 -4.17 5.73
C GLY A 16 -22.33 -3.84 4.60
N THR A 17 -22.38 -2.59 4.14
CA THR A 17 -23.25 -2.13 3.06
C THR A 17 -22.46 -1.84 1.77
N PRO A 18 -23.10 -1.97 0.59
CA PRO A 18 -22.47 -1.60 -0.67
C PRO A 18 -22.01 -0.13 -0.69
N VAL A 19 -20.82 0.12 -1.23
CA VAL A 19 -20.29 1.48 -1.42
C VAL A 19 -20.77 2.06 -2.75
N SER A 20 -21.33 3.26 -2.74
CA SER A 20 -21.85 3.96 -3.93
C SER A 20 -20.99 5.13 -4.39
N ARG A 21 -20.05 5.58 -3.55
CA ARG A 21 -19.04 6.59 -3.84
C ARG A 21 -17.75 6.22 -3.13
N PHE A 22 -16.65 6.91 -3.44
CA PHE A 22 -15.42 6.78 -2.68
C PHE A 22 -15.68 6.98 -1.19
N THR A 23 -15.26 6.02 -0.37
CA THR A 23 -15.27 6.12 1.09
C THR A 23 -13.86 5.95 1.61
N PHE A 24 -13.51 6.72 2.63
CA PHE A 24 -12.24 6.61 3.34
C PHE A 24 -12.52 6.51 4.83
N SER A 25 -11.81 5.62 5.50
CA SER A 25 -11.87 5.44 6.95
C SER A 25 -10.46 5.31 7.50
N SER A 26 -10.24 5.87 8.68
CA SER A 26 -8.95 5.81 9.38
C SER A 26 -9.14 5.70 10.87
N TRP A 27 -8.21 5.03 11.55
CA TRP A 27 -8.21 4.84 13.00
C TRP A 27 -6.79 4.88 13.55
N SER A 28 -6.68 5.26 14.82
CA SER A 28 -5.42 5.19 15.57
C SER A 28 -5.14 3.75 15.98
N HIS A 29 -3.88 3.34 15.94
CA HIS A 29 -3.45 2.01 16.38
C HIS A 29 -2.12 2.07 17.13
N GLY A 30 -2.04 1.45 18.31
CA GLY A 30 -0.78 1.19 19.02
C GLY A 30 0.10 2.43 19.29
N GLY A 31 -0.49 3.62 19.44
CA GLY A 31 0.27 4.87 19.63
C GLY A 31 1.11 5.30 18.41
N ARG A 32 0.83 4.75 17.23
CA ARG A 32 1.52 5.10 15.99
C ARG A 32 1.34 6.58 15.64
N PRO A 33 2.36 7.20 15.02
CA PRO A 33 2.36 8.62 14.69
C PRO A 33 1.43 9.00 13.52
N THR A 34 1.01 8.02 12.72
CA THR A 34 0.03 8.17 11.64
C THR A 34 -1.10 7.17 11.87
N ALA A 35 -2.28 7.47 11.36
CA ALA A 35 -3.40 6.56 11.41
C ALA A 35 -3.18 5.35 10.48
N GLU A 36 -3.82 4.24 10.82
CA GLU A 36 -4.16 3.22 9.84
C GLU A 36 -5.36 3.72 9.03
N GLY A 37 -5.45 3.35 7.76
CA GLY A 37 -6.63 3.68 6.99
C GLY A 37 -6.80 2.85 5.74
N PHE A 38 -8.00 2.88 5.20
CA PHE A 38 -8.33 2.33 3.90
C PHE A 38 -9.33 3.23 3.17
N GLY A 39 -9.33 3.10 1.85
CA GLY A 39 -10.37 3.64 1.00
C GLY A 39 -10.95 2.56 0.11
N LEU A 40 -12.24 2.67 -0.18
CA LEU A 40 -12.94 1.84 -1.16
C LEU A 40 -13.49 2.74 -2.26
N LEU A 41 -13.22 2.37 -3.50
CA LEU A 41 -13.73 3.06 -4.68
C LEU A 41 -14.63 2.10 -5.46
N PRO A 42 -15.92 2.46 -5.65
CA PRO A 42 -16.74 1.80 -6.64
C PRO A 42 -16.16 2.05 -8.02
N VAL A 43 -15.84 0.97 -8.72
CA VAL A 43 -15.34 0.99 -10.09
C VAL A 43 -16.19 -0.01 -10.85
N GLY A 44 -16.81 0.37 -11.97
CA GLY A 44 -17.62 -0.58 -12.75
C GLY A 44 -16.91 -1.91 -13.02
N PRO A 45 -17.59 -2.94 -13.55
CA PRO A 45 -17.16 -4.34 -13.54
C PRO A 45 -15.65 -4.53 -13.75
N VAL A 46 -15.04 -5.32 -12.86
CA VAL A 46 -13.60 -5.55 -12.83
C VAL A 46 -13.31 -7.00 -12.50
N ASP A 47 -12.36 -7.60 -13.20
CA ASP A 47 -11.80 -8.89 -12.85
C ASP A 47 -10.93 -8.73 -11.60
N ALA A 48 -11.41 -9.26 -10.47
CA ALA A 48 -10.71 -9.14 -9.19
C ALA A 48 -9.39 -9.92 -9.16
N ASP A 49 -9.31 -11.06 -9.84
CA ASP A 49 -8.07 -11.82 -9.98
C ASP A 49 -7.08 -11.08 -10.87
N GLY A 50 -7.56 -10.52 -11.99
CA GLY A 50 -6.78 -9.66 -12.87
C GLY A 50 -6.21 -8.42 -12.15
N VAL A 51 -6.97 -7.79 -11.26
CA VAL A 51 -6.49 -6.67 -10.44
C VAL A 51 -5.37 -7.13 -9.50
N ILE A 52 -5.57 -8.23 -8.76
CA ILE A 52 -4.54 -8.71 -7.83
C ILE A 52 -3.30 -9.22 -8.57
N ALA A 53 -3.44 -9.85 -9.75
CA ALA A 53 -2.29 -10.21 -10.58
C ALA A 53 -1.44 -8.98 -10.95
N ARG A 54 -2.06 -7.81 -11.21
CA ARG A 54 -1.34 -6.56 -11.48
C ARG A 54 -0.72 -5.96 -10.23
N VAL A 55 -1.38 -6.07 -9.09
CA VAL A 55 -0.76 -5.74 -7.80
C VAL A 55 0.51 -6.57 -7.58
N MET A 56 0.50 -7.87 -7.91
CA MET A 56 1.70 -8.72 -7.76
C MET A 56 2.82 -8.40 -8.77
N ASP A 57 2.53 -7.63 -9.83
CA ASP A 57 3.47 -7.25 -10.90
C ASP A 57 4.27 -5.99 -10.55
N VAL A 58 5.02 -6.05 -9.44
CA VAL A 58 5.72 -4.92 -8.83
C VAL A 58 6.74 -4.23 -9.76
N ASP A 59 7.30 -4.94 -10.74
CA ASP A 59 8.27 -4.40 -11.70
C ASP A 59 7.65 -3.36 -12.66
N HIS A 60 6.32 -3.34 -12.77
CA HIS A 60 5.58 -2.44 -13.65
C HIS A 60 4.84 -1.33 -12.91
N TYR A 61 5.15 -1.10 -11.63
CA TYR A 61 4.48 -0.05 -10.86
C TYR A 61 4.77 1.37 -11.35
N VAL A 62 5.98 1.63 -11.84
CA VAL A 62 6.38 2.98 -12.31
C VAL A 62 5.48 3.40 -13.48
N GLY A 63 4.83 4.56 -13.33
CA GLY A 63 3.87 5.09 -14.31
C GLY A 63 2.45 4.50 -14.23
N ASN A 64 2.25 3.40 -13.50
CA ASN A 64 0.93 2.79 -13.30
C ASN A 64 0.34 3.07 -11.92
N VAL A 65 1.19 3.09 -10.90
CA VAL A 65 0.83 3.36 -9.50
C VAL A 65 1.29 4.77 -9.14
N ALA A 66 0.39 5.54 -8.54
CA ALA A 66 0.66 6.94 -8.22
C ALA A 66 1.85 7.07 -7.24
N HIS A 67 2.67 8.11 -7.45
CA HIS A 67 3.79 8.48 -6.57
C HIS A 67 4.95 7.46 -6.50
N VAL A 68 4.98 6.44 -7.35
CA VAL A 68 6.08 5.46 -7.39
C VAL A 68 7.16 5.95 -8.36
N ASP A 69 8.30 6.36 -7.82
CA ASP A 69 9.46 6.81 -8.61
C ASP A 69 10.36 5.64 -9.03
N ALA A 70 10.46 4.59 -8.18
CA ALA A 70 11.13 3.35 -8.54
C ALA A 70 10.50 2.16 -7.84
N CYS A 71 10.39 1.04 -8.54
CA CYS A 71 9.92 -0.23 -8.00
C CYS A 71 10.60 -1.37 -8.76
N ARG A 72 11.09 -2.38 -8.03
CA ARG A 72 11.69 -3.58 -8.65
C ARG A 72 11.63 -4.78 -7.71
N SER A 73 11.37 -5.94 -8.26
CA SER A 73 11.50 -7.21 -7.56
C SER A 73 12.97 -7.48 -7.18
N ILE A 74 13.15 -8.22 -6.10
CA ILE A 74 14.46 -8.68 -5.61
C ILE A 74 14.33 -10.18 -5.39
N ALA A 75 15.22 -10.94 -6.04
CA ALA A 75 15.26 -12.39 -5.87
C ALA A 75 15.57 -12.76 -4.41
N ASP A 76 14.72 -13.58 -3.82
CA ASP A 76 14.84 -14.02 -2.44
C ASP A 76 14.20 -15.40 -2.27
N ALA A 77 14.99 -16.39 -1.86
CA ALA A 77 14.50 -17.77 -1.74
C ALA A 77 13.35 -17.93 -0.72
N ARG A 78 13.18 -16.96 0.20
CA ARG A 78 12.08 -16.93 1.19
C ARG A 78 10.73 -16.58 0.55
N PHE A 79 10.73 -15.93 -0.61
CA PHE A 79 9.53 -15.35 -1.23
C PHE A 79 9.49 -15.70 -2.72
N GLN A 80 8.63 -16.65 -3.07
CA GLN A 80 8.55 -17.17 -4.43
C GLN A 80 7.31 -16.64 -5.15
N PRO A 81 7.49 -15.99 -6.32
CA PRO A 81 6.38 -15.63 -7.18
C PRO A 81 5.65 -16.88 -7.72
N PRO A 82 4.32 -16.81 -7.96
CA PRO A 82 3.49 -15.62 -7.80
C PRO A 82 2.97 -15.39 -6.36
N GLN A 83 3.15 -16.33 -5.43
CA GLN A 83 2.55 -16.25 -4.09
C GLN A 83 3.13 -15.13 -3.23
N ALA A 84 4.43 -14.85 -3.35
CA ALA A 84 5.06 -13.75 -2.65
C ALA A 84 6.22 -13.17 -3.45
N VAL A 85 6.38 -11.85 -3.42
CA VAL A 85 7.48 -11.14 -4.07
C VAL A 85 8.11 -10.15 -3.09
N ARG A 86 9.42 -10.26 -2.90
CA ARG A 86 10.20 -9.19 -2.27
C ARG A 86 10.49 -8.12 -3.30
N PHE A 87 10.36 -6.86 -2.91
CA PHE A 87 10.61 -5.74 -3.80
C PHE A 87 11.11 -4.52 -3.05
N TYR A 88 11.90 -3.72 -3.76
CA TYR A 88 12.25 -2.37 -3.36
C TYR A 88 11.22 -1.41 -3.94
N GLN A 89 10.85 -0.39 -3.16
CA GLN A 89 10.04 0.72 -3.62
C GLN A 89 10.59 2.06 -3.11
N LEU A 90 10.63 3.04 -4.01
CA LEU A 90 10.82 4.46 -3.73
C LEU A 90 9.54 5.17 -4.14
N ILE A 91 8.92 5.85 -3.18
CA ILE A 91 7.79 6.74 -3.42
C ILE A 91 8.18 8.18 -3.17
N ASN A 92 7.51 9.10 -3.86
CA ASN A 92 7.70 10.53 -3.68
C ASN A 92 6.35 11.22 -3.61
N LEU A 93 6.01 11.61 -2.38
CA LEU A 93 4.73 12.24 -2.08
C LEU A 93 4.89 13.76 -2.15
N PRO A 94 3.99 14.48 -2.84
CA PRO A 94 4.01 15.95 -2.86
C PRO A 94 4.10 16.50 -1.44
N VAL A 95 5.01 17.46 -1.22
CA VAL A 95 5.27 18.12 0.08
C VAL A 95 5.93 17.23 1.15
N LEU A 96 5.66 15.93 1.18
CA LEU A 96 6.21 14.99 2.16
C LEU A 96 7.61 14.47 1.76
N GLY A 97 7.92 14.46 0.46
CA GLY A 97 9.21 14.04 -0.08
C GLY A 97 9.34 12.53 -0.27
N GLY A 98 10.58 12.10 -0.51
CA GLY A 98 10.90 10.71 -0.84
C GLY A 98 10.91 9.78 0.38
N LEU A 99 10.27 8.62 0.23
CA LEU A 99 10.33 7.49 1.17
C LEU A 99 10.74 6.23 0.42
N HIS A 100 11.63 5.43 1.01
CA HIS A 100 11.95 4.12 0.45
C HIS A 100 11.92 3.00 1.50
N ASN A 101 11.67 1.79 1.00
CA ASN A 101 11.59 0.59 1.81
C ASN A 101 11.77 -0.65 0.96
N GLU A 102 12.14 -1.74 1.62
CA GLU A 102 11.97 -3.08 1.09
C GLU A 102 10.78 -3.76 1.75
N LEU A 103 9.96 -4.38 0.92
CA LEU A 103 8.68 -4.96 1.30
C LEU A 103 8.62 -6.40 0.78
N VAL A 104 7.81 -7.22 1.44
CA VAL A 104 7.27 -8.45 0.84
C VAL A 104 5.80 -8.24 0.57
N LEU A 105 5.38 -8.45 -0.67
CA LEU A 105 3.98 -8.49 -1.07
C LEU A 105 3.57 -9.96 -1.23
N THR A 106 2.46 -10.33 -0.62
CA THR A 106 1.94 -11.69 -0.58
C THR A 106 0.53 -11.71 -1.15
N ASP A 107 0.28 -12.70 -2.00
CA ASP A 107 -1.06 -13.05 -2.45
C ASP A 107 -1.86 -13.62 -1.25
N GLY A 108 -2.92 -12.93 -0.85
CA GLY A 108 -3.78 -13.32 0.26
C GLY A 108 -4.88 -14.31 -0.09
N GLY A 109 -5.04 -14.65 -1.37
CA GLY A 109 -6.18 -15.42 -1.87
C GLY A 109 -7.49 -14.63 -1.74
N THR A 110 -8.54 -15.31 -1.27
CA THR A 110 -9.90 -14.76 -1.15
C THR A 110 -10.41 -14.87 0.27
N ARG A 111 -11.01 -13.80 0.79
CA ARG A 111 -11.66 -13.74 2.10
C ARG A 111 -12.95 -12.93 1.99
N ASP A 112 -14.06 -13.48 2.46
CA ASP A 112 -15.37 -12.78 2.50
C ASP A 112 -15.78 -12.14 1.15
N GLY A 113 -15.47 -12.85 0.05
CA GLY A 113 -15.74 -12.37 -1.32
C GLY A 113 -14.75 -11.34 -1.87
N TRP A 114 -13.74 -10.96 -1.09
CA TRP A 114 -12.64 -10.09 -1.53
C TRP A 114 -11.44 -10.92 -1.96
N ARG A 115 -10.99 -10.71 -3.19
CA ARG A 115 -9.66 -11.08 -3.63
C ARG A 115 -8.67 -10.04 -3.09
N PHE A 116 -7.57 -10.46 -2.46
CA PHE A 116 -6.67 -9.50 -1.84
C PHE A 116 -5.20 -9.91 -1.89
N ALA A 117 -4.33 -8.90 -1.85
CA ALA A 117 -2.89 -9.04 -1.62
C ALA A 117 -2.47 -8.05 -0.53
N TYR A 118 -1.46 -8.40 0.25
CA TYR A 118 -1.01 -7.58 1.38
C TYR A 118 0.50 -7.57 1.47
N TRP A 119 1.05 -6.49 2.02
CA TRP A 119 2.48 -6.37 2.18
C TRP A 119 2.88 -6.00 3.60
N GLY A 120 4.12 -6.35 3.94
CA GLY A 120 4.79 -5.92 5.14
C GLY A 120 6.22 -5.50 4.85
N MET A 121 6.71 -4.53 5.62
CA MET A 121 8.08 -4.07 5.53
C MET A 121 9.06 -5.12 6.04
N LEU A 122 10.12 -5.32 5.27
CA LEU A 122 11.28 -6.07 5.70
C LEU A 122 12.21 -5.13 6.47
N GLY A 123 12.14 -5.22 7.80
CA GLY A 123 12.82 -4.30 8.72
C GLY A 123 14.32 -4.22 8.50
N PRO A 124 15.07 -5.33 8.67
CA PRO A 124 16.52 -5.35 8.47
C PRO A 124 16.95 -4.85 7.09
N GLU A 125 16.25 -5.29 6.04
CA GLU A 125 16.49 -4.92 4.65
C GLU A 125 16.25 -3.43 4.41
N THR A 126 15.17 -2.87 4.95
CA THR A 126 14.88 -1.43 4.87
C THR A 126 15.91 -0.62 5.64
N GLN A 127 16.36 -1.08 6.80
CA GLN A 127 17.39 -0.39 7.59
C GLN A 127 18.76 -0.40 6.90
N ALA A 128 19.04 -1.39 6.05
CA ALA A 128 20.24 -1.44 5.23
C ALA A 128 20.24 -0.45 4.05
N LEU A 129 19.09 0.16 3.71
CA LEU A 129 19.02 1.18 2.67
C LEU A 129 19.73 2.48 3.09
N SER A 130 20.14 3.28 2.10
CA SER A 130 20.81 4.57 2.35
C SER A 130 19.81 5.70 2.60
N GLY A 131 19.81 6.24 3.82
CA GLY A 131 19.02 7.44 4.16
C GLY A 131 19.40 8.71 3.36
N ARG A 132 20.46 8.66 2.55
CA ARG A 132 20.81 9.75 1.60
C ARG A 132 19.94 9.75 0.35
N THR A 133 19.40 8.59 -0.05
CA THR A 133 18.54 8.47 -1.24
C THR A 133 17.15 9.01 -0.95
N ALA A 134 16.56 8.58 0.16
CA ALA A 134 15.25 8.97 0.64
C ALA A 134 15.16 8.61 2.13
N ALA A 135 14.14 9.10 2.84
CA ALA A 135 13.93 8.65 4.20
C ALA A 135 13.46 7.18 4.21
N ARG A 136 14.04 6.35 5.06
CA ARG A 136 13.58 4.98 5.29
C ARG A 136 12.26 4.97 6.03
N SER A 137 11.41 4.00 5.73
CA SER A 137 10.21 3.77 6.54
C SER A 137 10.58 3.16 7.91
N ALA A 138 9.92 3.61 8.98
CA ALA A 138 9.99 2.98 10.29
C ALA A 138 9.11 1.73 10.36
N TYR A 139 7.97 1.78 9.67
CA TYR A 139 7.07 0.68 9.43
C TYR A 139 6.29 0.97 8.14
N ASN A 140 5.88 -0.09 7.45
CA ASN A 140 4.99 -0.01 6.31
C ASN A 140 4.25 -1.35 6.17
N VAL A 141 2.94 -1.32 6.31
CA VAL A 141 2.04 -2.45 6.03
C VAL A 141 0.88 -1.94 5.21
N GLY A 142 0.30 -2.81 4.40
CA GLY A 142 -0.91 -2.45 3.67
C GLY A 142 -1.53 -3.62 2.92
N ALA A 143 -2.63 -3.33 2.24
CA ALA A 143 -3.36 -4.30 1.45
C ALA A 143 -4.07 -3.67 0.25
N TRP A 144 -4.13 -4.43 -0.83
CA TRP A 144 -5.04 -4.23 -1.96
C TRP A 144 -6.21 -5.20 -1.81
N LEU A 145 -7.42 -4.71 -2.03
CA LEU A 145 -8.65 -5.51 -2.01
C LEU A 145 -9.40 -5.30 -3.32
N ALA A 146 -9.93 -6.36 -3.89
CA ALA A 146 -10.74 -6.29 -5.10
C ALA A 146 -11.94 -7.23 -4.99
N LYS A 147 -13.09 -6.77 -5.44
CA LYS A 147 -14.27 -7.58 -5.71
C LYS A 147 -15.01 -6.97 -6.89
N ASP A 148 -16.02 -7.66 -7.41
CA ASP A 148 -16.81 -7.08 -8.49
C ASP A 148 -17.41 -5.72 -8.09
N GLY A 149 -17.21 -4.74 -8.96
CA GLY A 149 -17.68 -3.37 -8.77
C GLY A 149 -16.90 -2.50 -7.78
N VAL A 150 -15.90 -3.01 -7.04
CA VAL A 150 -15.22 -2.25 -5.98
C VAL A 150 -13.74 -2.64 -5.83
N VAL A 151 -12.86 -1.65 -5.76
CA VAL A 151 -11.44 -1.83 -5.41
C VAL A 151 -11.11 -1.00 -4.17
N GLY A 152 -10.30 -1.58 -3.29
CA GLY A 152 -9.84 -1.00 -2.04
C GLY A 152 -8.33 -0.98 -1.92
N TYR A 153 -7.84 0.02 -1.19
CA TYR A 153 -6.44 0.17 -0.84
C TYR A 153 -6.33 0.61 0.62
N ALA A 154 -5.51 -0.11 1.39
CA ALA A 154 -5.29 0.10 2.81
C ALA A 154 -3.80 0.23 3.10
N LEU A 155 -3.44 1.14 4.01
CA LEU A 155 -2.05 1.35 4.40
C LEU A 155 -1.90 1.84 5.85
N SER A 156 -0.74 1.55 6.41
CA SER A 156 -0.20 2.13 7.64
C SER A 156 1.31 2.28 7.47
N SER A 157 1.81 3.51 7.50
CA SER A 157 3.24 3.77 7.27
C SER A 157 3.70 5.06 7.93
N ALA A 158 4.94 5.10 8.39
CA ALA A 158 5.60 6.35 8.78
C ALA A 158 7.09 6.33 8.43
N PRO A 159 7.71 7.51 8.20
CA PRO A 159 9.15 7.62 8.06
C PRO A 159 9.88 7.22 9.35
N SER A 160 11.14 6.83 9.21
CA SER A 160 12.12 6.79 10.29
C SER A 160 12.32 8.20 10.83
N LYS A 161 12.11 8.37 12.13
CA LYS A 161 12.34 9.65 12.81
C LYS A 161 13.81 10.07 12.75
N ASP A 162 14.73 9.10 12.74
CA ASP A 162 16.17 9.35 12.71
C ASP A 162 16.63 9.88 11.35
N ASP A 163 15.91 9.55 10.27
CA ASP A 163 16.23 10.00 8.91
C ASP A 163 15.76 11.42 8.64
N VAL A 164 14.69 11.87 9.30
CA VAL A 164 14.05 13.17 9.00
C VAL A 164 14.18 14.18 10.14
N GLY A 165 14.47 13.75 11.36
CA GLY A 165 14.51 14.60 12.55
C GLY A 165 13.13 14.95 13.10
N ARG A 166 13.07 15.38 14.37
CA ARG A 166 11.81 15.52 15.13
C ARG A 166 10.78 16.48 14.51
N LEU A 167 11.21 17.65 14.05
CA LEU A 167 10.28 18.68 13.52
C LEU A 167 9.69 18.23 12.18
N LYS A 168 10.53 17.74 11.26
CA LYS A 168 10.07 17.22 9.97
C LYS A 168 9.23 15.97 10.14
N PHE A 169 9.58 15.08 11.07
CA PHE A 169 8.77 13.90 11.40
C PHE A 169 7.34 14.30 11.79
N ALA A 170 7.17 15.25 12.71
CA ALA A 170 5.84 15.69 13.14
C ALA A 170 5.04 16.35 12.00
N ALA A 171 5.71 17.12 11.13
CA ALA A 171 5.06 17.71 9.96
C ALA A 171 4.66 16.64 8.94
N MET A 172 5.54 15.66 8.67
CA MET A 172 5.29 14.58 7.72
C MET A 172 4.14 13.67 8.16
N THR A 173 4.09 13.28 9.44
CA THR A 173 3.06 12.35 9.92
C THR A 173 1.68 13.03 9.92
N ARG A 174 1.60 14.29 10.35
CA ARG A 174 0.36 15.07 10.24
C ARG A 174 -0.06 15.31 8.79
N GLY A 175 0.89 15.64 7.93
CA GLY A 175 0.64 15.86 6.51
C GLY A 175 0.20 14.58 5.79
N ALA A 176 0.76 13.43 6.17
CA ALA A 176 0.36 12.13 5.65
C ALA A 176 -1.10 11.80 5.98
N ASP A 177 -1.52 11.98 7.24
CA ASP A 177 -2.92 11.75 7.63
C ASP A 177 -3.89 12.68 6.87
N ALA A 178 -3.52 13.95 6.67
CA ALA A 178 -4.34 14.91 5.92
C ALA A 178 -4.43 14.58 4.41
N ALA A 179 -3.35 14.05 3.82
CA ALA A 179 -3.28 13.70 2.41
C ALA A 179 -3.80 12.29 2.09
N ALA A 180 -3.96 11.42 3.10
CA ALA A 180 -4.28 10.01 2.95
C ALA A 180 -5.51 9.74 2.04
N PRO A 181 -6.66 10.43 2.18
CA PRO A 181 -7.81 10.16 1.33
C PRO A 181 -7.52 10.34 -0.16
N LYS A 182 -6.76 11.39 -0.51
CA LYS A 182 -6.37 11.66 -1.90
C LYS A 182 -5.38 10.63 -2.41
N VAL A 183 -4.31 10.36 -1.66
CA VAL A 183 -3.26 9.40 -2.06
C VAL A 183 -3.86 8.01 -2.25
N VAL A 184 -4.74 7.57 -1.35
CA VAL A 184 -5.45 6.29 -1.45
C VAL A 184 -6.31 6.24 -2.71
N LYS A 185 -7.11 7.27 -2.96
CA LYS A 185 -7.95 7.34 -4.15
C LYS A 185 -7.14 7.31 -5.45
N ASP A 186 -6.08 8.12 -5.54
CA ASP A 186 -5.22 8.21 -6.72
C ASP A 186 -4.54 6.86 -7.02
N ASN A 187 -4.11 6.13 -5.98
CA ASN A 187 -3.58 4.77 -6.10
C ASN A 187 -4.63 3.81 -6.68
N ILE A 188 -5.83 3.79 -6.12
CA ILE A 188 -6.91 2.90 -6.59
C ILE A 188 -7.24 3.18 -8.06
N GLU A 189 -7.39 4.46 -8.43
CA GLU A 189 -7.67 4.84 -9.81
C GLU A 189 -6.54 4.44 -10.77
N GLY A 190 -5.27 4.59 -10.35
CA GLY A 190 -4.11 4.15 -11.11
C GLY A 190 -4.12 2.64 -11.38
N MET A 191 -4.31 1.86 -10.32
CA MET A 191 -4.37 0.40 -10.40
C MET A 191 -5.53 -0.09 -11.27
N VAL A 192 -6.72 0.49 -11.11
CA VAL A 192 -7.90 0.12 -11.91
C VAL A 192 -7.71 0.46 -13.39
N ARG A 193 -7.15 1.64 -13.70
CA ARG A 193 -6.81 1.99 -15.10
C ARG A 193 -5.80 1.01 -15.68
N TRP A 194 -4.79 0.63 -14.91
CA TRP A 194 -3.78 -0.31 -15.38
C TRP A 194 -4.35 -1.71 -15.62
N ALA A 195 -5.10 -2.25 -14.66
CA ALA A 195 -5.75 -3.55 -14.77
C ALA A 195 -6.67 -3.66 -15.99
N ARG A 196 -7.43 -2.58 -16.30
CA ARG A 196 -8.31 -2.55 -17.47
C ARG A 196 -7.57 -2.55 -18.81
N ARG A 197 -6.44 -1.84 -18.93
CA ARG A 197 -5.66 -1.84 -20.18
C ARG A 197 -5.04 -3.20 -20.51
N ALA A 198 -4.87 -4.02 -19.50
CA ALA A 198 -4.24 -5.33 -19.59
C ALA A 198 -5.21 -6.47 -19.96
N GLY A 199 -6.52 -6.26 -19.75
CA GLY A 199 -7.59 -7.20 -20.12
C GLY A 199 -8.33 -6.83 -21.40
N ALA A 200 -7.95 -5.74 -22.06
CA ALA A 200 -8.41 -5.34 -23.39
C ALA A 200 -7.41 -5.80 -24.47
#